data_AF-A0A969E3L8-F1
#
_entry.id   AF-A0A969E3L8-F1
#
_cell.length_a   1.000
_cell.length_b   1.000
_cell.length_c   1.000
_cell.angle_alpha   90.00
_cell.angle_beta   90.00
_cell.angle_gamma   90.00
#
_symmetry.space_group_name_H-M   'P 1'
#
loop_
_entity.id
_entity.type
_entity.pdbx_description
1 polymer ?
#
loop_
_entity_poly.entity_id
_entity_poly.type
_entity_poly.pdbx_seq_one_letter_code
_entity_poly.pdbx_strand_id
1 'polypeptide(L)'
;MSKNAPAWGFFGHKRINRLAIFTLPSPLMGLYKREMEYVTEQSVAPDKRRFVSPAEGFRHYINLDRRSFFPIDKVEAQILNTEIYVVAEEGDTLLLIDYQTIRKQKNDYYLKGKPIRRLFGRDSIVVADSFYRRFFIQNLIKIQADAPLSIHPDSLKNLFFKERFAIKNFRSAFAKDRLSQHGILPYHLYFLQKQLTDAFILKDKKRILKLSAEMGHYLA
;
A
#
# COMPACT_ATOMS: atom_id res chain seq x y z
N MET A 1 -1.37 4.72 35.69
CA MET A 1 -1.19 4.14 34.34
C MET A 1 -2.07 2.90 34.23
N SER A 2 -3.04 2.91 33.32
CA SER A 2 -4.11 1.91 33.20
C SER A 2 -3.59 0.48 33.00
N LYS A 3 -3.70 -0.36 34.03
CA LYS A 3 -3.62 -1.83 33.97
C LYS A 3 -4.97 -2.37 33.49
N ASN A 4 -5.05 -2.77 32.23
CA ASN A 4 -5.98 -3.76 31.64
C ASN A 4 -6.14 -3.46 30.15
N ALA A 5 -5.33 -4.10 29.31
CA ALA A 5 -5.69 -4.29 27.91
C ALA A 5 -6.05 -5.77 27.71
N PRO A 6 -7.32 -6.19 27.89
CA PRO A 6 -7.74 -7.48 27.39
C PRO A 6 -8.31 -7.32 25.97
N ALA A 7 -7.91 -8.19 25.04
CA ALA A 7 -8.87 -8.85 24.13
C ALA A 7 -8.22 -9.80 23.10
N TRP A 8 -7.10 -9.45 22.45
CA TRP A 8 -6.62 -10.21 21.27
C TRP A 8 -5.10 -10.34 21.10
N GLY A 9 -4.28 -10.15 22.13
CA GLY A 9 -2.81 -10.31 22.03
C GLY A 9 -2.39 -11.70 21.54
N PHE A 10 -1.12 -12.10 21.68
CA PHE A 10 -0.63 -13.38 21.13
C PHE A 10 -1.53 -14.60 21.40
N PHE A 11 -2.20 -14.66 22.56
CA PHE A 11 -3.19 -15.69 22.87
C PHE A 11 -4.43 -15.68 21.95
N GLY A 12 -5.00 -14.51 21.65
CA GLY A 12 -6.21 -14.36 20.83
C GLY A 12 -5.96 -14.84 19.40
N HIS A 13 -4.90 -14.33 18.76
CA HIS A 13 -4.49 -14.77 17.42
C HIS A 13 -4.26 -16.28 17.36
N LYS A 14 -3.56 -16.85 18.35
CA LYS A 14 -3.35 -18.30 18.47
C LYS A 14 -4.68 -19.05 18.59
N ARG A 15 -5.57 -18.59 19.47
CA ARG A 15 -6.85 -19.26 19.74
C ARG A 15 -7.77 -19.23 18.52
N ILE A 16 -7.93 -18.09 17.86
CA ILE A 16 -8.74 -17.98 16.64
C ILE A 16 -8.18 -18.87 15.54
N ASN A 17 -6.88 -18.80 15.25
CA ASN A 17 -6.26 -19.60 14.20
C ASN A 17 -6.44 -21.10 14.47
N ARG A 18 -6.26 -21.53 15.73
CA ARG A 18 -6.47 -22.93 16.12
C ARG A 18 -7.91 -23.37 15.92
N LEU A 19 -8.89 -22.53 16.29
CA LEU A 19 -10.32 -22.85 16.12
C LEU A 19 -10.75 -22.85 14.64
N ALA A 20 -10.20 -21.94 13.83
CA ALA A 20 -10.48 -21.85 12.40
C ALA A 20 -10.11 -23.14 11.64
N ILE A 21 -9.12 -23.91 12.11
CA ILE A 21 -8.77 -25.21 11.50
C ILE A 21 -9.96 -26.19 11.53
N PHE A 22 -10.80 -26.11 12.55
CA PHE A 22 -11.97 -26.99 12.70
C PHE A 22 -13.18 -26.51 11.89
N THR A 23 -13.14 -25.32 11.29
CA THR A 23 -14.17 -24.79 10.40
C THR A 23 -13.82 -24.96 8.92
N LEU A 24 -12.63 -25.51 8.61
CA LEU A 24 -12.19 -25.75 7.25
C LEU A 24 -12.99 -26.87 6.56
N PRO A 25 -13.20 -26.79 5.23
CA PRO A 25 -13.76 -27.88 4.45
C PRO A 25 -12.96 -29.18 4.60
N SER A 26 -13.67 -30.32 4.53
CA SER A 26 -13.08 -31.66 4.68
C SER A 26 -11.79 -31.90 3.87
N PRO A 27 -11.69 -31.49 2.59
CA PRO A 27 -10.46 -31.68 1.80
C PRO A 27 -9.21 -30.97 2.35
N LEU A 28 -9.39 -29.86 3.09
CA LEU A 28 -8.28 -29.08 3.64
C LEU A 28 -7.99 -29.47 5.10
N MET A 29 -9.03 -29.79 5.87
CA MET A 29 -8.93 -29.98 7.31
C MET A 29 -7.89 -31.03 7.72
N GLY A 30 -7.71 -32.10 6.94
CA GLY A 30 -6.70 -33.12 7.21
C GLY A 30 -5.25 -32.59 7.19
N LEU A 31 -4.92 -31.67 6.28
CA LEU A 31 -3.61 -31.03 6.23
C LEU A 31 -3.39 -30.15 7.47
N TYR A 32 -4.34 -29.25 7.74
CA TYR A 32 -4.19 -28.24 8.79
C TYR A 32 -4.27 -28.82 10.21
N LYS A 33 -5.02 -29.90 10.43
CA LYS A 33 -5.03 -30.60 11.72
C LYS A 33 -3.66 -31.19 12.06
N ARG A 34 -2.95 -31.77 11.07
CA ARG A 34 -1.59 -32.30 11.28
C ARG A 34 -0.59 -31.18 11.60
N GLU A 35 -0.79 -29.99 11.05
CA GLU A 35 0.11 -28.84 11.16
C GLU A 35 -0.40 -27.78 12.14
N MET A 36 -1.34 -28.16 13.01
CA MET A 36 -2.09 -27.23 13.86
C MET A 36 -1.19 -26.40 14.76
N GLU A 37 -0.16 -27.02 15.34
CA GLU A 37 0.80 -26.33 16.20
C GLU A 37 1.59 -25.28 15.42
N TYR A 38 2.08 -25.64 14.24
CA TYR A 38 2.80 -24.70 13.38
C TYR A 38 1.94 -23.48 13.02
N VAL A 39 0.72 -23.71 12.52
CA VAL A 39 -0.19 -22.62 12.11
C VAL A 39 -0.57 -21.74 13.31
N THR A 40 -0.80 -22.36 14.46
CA THR A 40 -1.08 -21.63 15.72
C THR A 40 0.11 -20.77 16.12
N GLU A 41 1.32 -21.33 16.20
CA GLU A 41 2.51 -20.59 16.63
C GLU A 41 2.94 -19.49 15.66
N GLN A 42 2.75 -19.71 14.36
CA GLN A 42 3.06 -18.72 13.33
C GLN A 42 2.02 -17.61 13.21
N SER A 43 0.83 -17.76 13.80
CA SER A 43 -0.21 -16.73 13.76
C SER A 43 0.27 -15.39 14.33
N VAL A 44 1.21 -15.36 15.27
CA VAL A 44 1.70 -14.12 15.89
C VAL A 44 2.93 -13.52 15.18
N ALA A 45 3.38 -14.14 14.09
CA ALA A 45 4.56 -13.69 13.35
C ALA A 45 4.42 -12.25 12.81
N PRO A 46 3.27 -11.79 12.28
CA PRO A 46 3.11 -10.41 11.84
C PRO A 46 3.31 -9.38 12.96
N ASP A 47 2.72 -9.59 14.14
CA ASP A 47 2.94 -8.71 15.28
C ASP A 47 4.42 -8.67 15.71
N LYS A 48 5.11 -9.81 15.66
CA LYS A 48 6.56 -9.86 15.93
C LYS A 48 7.35 -9.04 14.90
N ARG A 49 6.95 -9.04 13.61
CA ARG A 49 7.61 -8.24 12.56
C ARG A 49 7.46 -6.75 12.77
N ARG A 50 6.38 -6.30 13.42
CA ARG A 50 6.15 -4.88 13.73
C ARG A 50 7.29 -4.24 14.52
N PHE A 51 7.98 -5.01 15.37
CA PHE A 51 9.13 -4.51 16.13
C PHE A 51 10.36 -4.22 15.25
N VAL A 52 10.44 -4.81 14.06
CA VAL A 52 11.57 -4.66 13.12
C VAL A 52 11.20 -3.77 11.93
N SER A 53 9.93 -3.76 11.52
CA SER A 53 9.42 -2.96 10.41
C SER A 53 8.20 -2.15 10.87
N PRO A 54 8.36 -0.85 11.14
CA PRO A 54 7.24 0.02 11.49
C PRO A 54 6.10 -0.02 10.46
N ALA A 55 6.47 -0.17 9.18
CA ALA A 55 5.53 -0.28 8.07
C ALA A 55 4.60 -1.51 8.16
N GLU A 56 5.00 -2.56 8.88
CA GLU A 56 4.15 -3.73 9.12
C GLU A 56 2.87 -3.32 9.87
N GLY A 57 2.96 -2.38 10.83
CA GLY A 57 1.82 -1.96 11.64
C GLY A 57 0.64 -1.46 10.81
N PHE A 58 0.90 -0.80 9.67
CA PHE A 58 -0.13 -0.31 8.75
C PHE A 58 -0.96 -1.43 8.10
N ARG A 59 -0.49 -2.68 8.13
CA ARG A 59 -1.21 -3.83 7.56
C ARG A 59 -2.24 -4.44 8.52
N HIS A 60 -2.25 -4.03 9.79
CA HIS A 60 -3.09 -4.63 10.83
C HIS A 60 -4.44 -3.93 10.98
N TYR A 61 -4.67 -2.83 10.27
CA TYR A 61 -5.88 -2.04 10.42
C TYR A 61 -6.31 -1.38 9.12
N ILE A 62 -7.52 -0.83 9.18
CA ILE A 62 -8.10 0.06 8.18
C ILE A 62 -8.83 1.19 8.92
N ASN A 63 -8.68 2.42 8.44
CA ASN A 63 -9.45 3.56 8.92
C ASN A 63 -10.72 3.75 8.08
N LEU A 64 -11.88 3.45 8.66
CA LEU A 64 -13.19 3.53 8.00
C LEU A 64 -13.80 4.93 7.99
N ASP A 65 -13.32 5.85 8.82
CA ASP A 65 -13.94 7.17 9.00
C ASP A 65 -13.69 8.11 7.81
N ARG A 66 -12.73 7.77 6.94
CA ARG A 66 -12.49 8.53 5.73
C ARG A 66 -13.32 8.00 4.57
N ARG A 67 -14.36 8.76 4.20
CA ARG A 67 -15.29 8.53 3.06
C ARG A 67 -14.66 8.13 1.72
N SER A 68 -13.37 8.41 1.50
CA SER A 68 -12.68 8.20 0.21
C SER A 68 -11.97 6.86 0.06
N PHE A 69 -11.99 5.97 1.06
CA PHE A 69 -11.04 4.85 1.16
C PHE A 69 -11.57 3.49 0.73
N PHE A 70 -12.23 3.37 -0.43
CA PHE A 70 -12.49 2.03 -0.99
C PHE A 70 -12.48 1.91 -2.51
N PRO A 71 -11.52 2.50 -3.27
CA PRO A 71 -11.21 1.86 -4.53
C PRO A 71 -10.70 0.44 -4.22
N ILE A 72 -11.35 -0.58 -4.80
CA ILE A 72 -10.88 -1.98 -4.73
C ILE A 72 -9.42 -2.07 -5.22
N ASP A 73 -9.05 -1.16 -6.12
CA ASP A 73 -7.72 -1.05 -6.70
C ASP A 73 -6.74 -0.29 -5.81
N LYS A 74 -5.71 -1.00 -5.32
CA LYS A 74 -4.60 -0.44 -4.55
C LYS A 74 -3.88 0.69 -5.30
N VAL A 75 -3.72 0.59 -6.62
CA VAL A 75 -2.99 1.62 -7.39
C VAL A 75 -3.77 2.92 -7.36
N GLU A 76 -5.10 2.86 -7.50
CA GLU A 76 -5.97 4.04 -7.38
C GLU A 76 -5.94 4.60 -5.96
N ALA A 77 -5.96 3.75 -4.94
CA ALA A 77 -5.78 4.18 -3.55
C ALA A 77 -4.45 4.92 -3.34
N GLN A 78 -3.35 4.39 -3.90
CA GLN A 78 -2.04 5.01 -3.82
C GLN A 78 -2.01 6.36 -4.55
N ILE A 79 -2.57 6.43 -5.75
CA ILE A 79 -2.68 7.66 -6.53
C ILE A 79 -3.34 8.78 -5.71
N LEU A 80 -4.46 8.49 -5.05
CA LEU A 80 -5.21 9.48 -4.29
C LEU A 80 -4.54 9.91 -2.98
N ASN A 81 -3.58 9.12 -2.50
CA ASN A 81 -2.97 9.28 -1.19
C ASN A 81 -1.43 9.33 -1.26
N THR A 82 -0.84 9.66 -2.42
CA THR A 82 0.60 9.87 -2.54
C THR A 82 0.87 11.31 -2.88
N GLU A 83 1.79 11.91 -2.14
CA GLU A 83 2.28 13.26 -2.42
C GLU A 83 3.57 13.17 -3.24
N ILE A 84 3.67 13.96 -4.31
CA ILE A 84 4.88 14.05 -5.15
C ILE A 84 5.46 15.44 -5.01
N TYR A 85 6.74 15.48 -4.68
CA TYR A 85 7.51 16.70 -4.46
C TYR A 85 8.61 16.84 -5.51
N VAL A 86 8.93 18.09 -5.83
CA VAL A 86 10.05 18.48 -6.70
C VAL A 86 10.89 19.52 -5.97
N VAL A 87 12.21 19.36 -5.99
CA VAL A 87 13.16 20.36 -5.49
C VAL A 87 13.61 21.20 -6.68
N ALA A 88 13.18 22.47 -6.71
CA ALA A 88 13.52 23.41 -7.77
C ALA A 88 15.03 23.69 -7.82
N GLU A 89 15.51 24.28 -8.92
CA GLU A 89 16.92 24.68 -9.08
C GLU A 89 17.38 25.68 -8.00
N GLU A 90 16.47 26.51 -7.51
CA GLU A 90 16.74 27.46 -6.43
C GLU A 90 16.86 26.77 -5.05
N GLY A 91 16.51 25.49 -4.93
CA GLY A 91 16.49 24.72 -3.69
C GLY A 91 15.12 24.63 -3.00
N ASP A 92 14.12 25.39 -3.46
CA ASP A 92 12.77 25.33 -2.93
C ASP A 92 12.09 23.98 -3.19
N THR A 93 11.46 23.42 -2.15
CA THR A 93 10.65 22.20 -2.30
C THR A 93 9.21 22.56 -2.65
N LEU A 94 8.72 22.05 -3.78
CA LEU A 94 7.37 22.25 -4.29
C LEU A 94 6.57 20.96 -4.14
N LEU A 95 5.42 21.02 -3.46
CA LEU A 95 4.43 19.95 -3.49
C LEU A 95 3.73 19.98 -4.85
N LEU A 96 4.16 19.12 -5.76
CA LEU A 96 3.70 19.12 -7.14
C LEU A 96 2.33 18.45 -7.30
N ILE A 97 2.14 17.32 -6.61
CA ILE A 97 0.91 16.52 -6.69
C ILE A 97 0.50 16.08 -5.29
N ASP A 98 -0.76 16.30 -4.96
CA ASP A 98 -1.46 15.82 -3.78
C ASP A 98 -2.97 15.70 -4.10
N TYR A 99 -3.77 15.30 -3.11
CA TYR A 99 -5.22 15.14 -3.27
C TYR A 99 -5.96 16.47 -3.57
N GLN A 100 -5.36 17.63 -3.29
CA GLN A 100 -5.98 18.94 -3.50
C GLN A 100 -5.72 19.47 -4.92
N THR A 101 -4.50 19.26 -5.41
CA THR A 101 -4.00 19.72 -6.70
C THR A 101 -4.47 18.85 -7.86
N ILE A 102 -4.77 17.56 -7.60
CA ILE A 102 -5.21 16.63 -8.62
C ILE A 102 -6.74 16.44 -8.62
N ARG A 103 -7.35 16.50 -9.81
CA ARG A 103 -8.77 16.17 -10.02
C ARG A 103 -8.92 15.19 -11.17
N LYS A 104 -9.52 14.03 -10.90
CA LYS A 104 -9.86 13.05 -11.94
C LYS A 104 -11.16 13.48 -12.63
N GLN A 105 -11.17 13.52 -13.95
CA GLN A 105 -12.39 13.64 -14.76
C GLN A 105 -12.32 12.63 -15.90
N LYS A 106 -13.30 11.71 -15.94
CA LYS A 106 -13.29 10.57 -16.88
C LYS A 106 -11.95 9.80 -16.83
N ASN A 107 -11.16 9.86 -17.90
CA ASN A 107 -9.89 9.17 -18.07
C ASN A 107 -8.67 10.08 -17.95
N ASP A 108 -8.85 11.32 -17.48
CA ASP A 108 -7.78 12.31 -17.38
C ASP A 108 -7.70 12.89 -15.97
N TYR A 109 -6.47 13.20 -15.57
CA TYR A 109 -6.13 13.91 -14.34
C TYR A 109 -5.76 15.35 -14.67
N TYR A 110 -6.47 16.29 -14.06
CA TYR A 110 -6.23 17.72 -14.18
C TYR A 110 -5.46 18.18 -12.95
N LEU A 111 -4.25 18.70 -13.18
CA LEU A 111 -3.39 19.26 -12.14
C LEU A 111 -3.43 20.77 -12.23
N LYS A 112 -3.65 21.42 -11.09
CA LYS A 112 -3.74 22.89 -10.98
C LYS A 112 -3.01 23.41 -9.76
N GLY A 113 -2.72 24.70 -9.76
CA GLY A 113 -2.22 25.43 -8.60
C GLY A 113 -0.86 26.08 -8.82
N LYS A 114 -0.38 26.78 -7.78
CA LYS A 114 0.89 27.52 -7.81
C LYS A 114 2.11 26.66 -8.21
N PRO A 115 2.25 25.40 -7.74
CA PRO A 115 3.37 24.54 -8.12
C PRO A 115 3.39 24.24 -9.64
N ILE A 116 2.22 23.96 -10.23
CA ILE A 116 2.08 23.72 -11.68
C ILE A 116 2.47 24.97 -12.47
N ARG A 117 1.98 26.15 -12.05
CA ARG A 117 2.35 27.42 -12.70
C ARG A 117 3.84 27.71 -12.58
N ARG A 118 4.46 27.44 -11.43
CA ARG A 118 5.89 27.67 -11.22
C ARG A 118 6.75 26.76 -12.10
N LEU A 119 6.41 25.47 -12.16
CA LEU A 119 7.21 24.44 -12.84
C LEU A 119 6.98 24.40 -14.37
N PHE A 120 5.76 24.71 -14.84
CA PHE A 120 5.39 24.58 -16.25
C PHE A 120 4.97 25.90 -16.92
N GLY A 121 4.83 26.99 -16.16
CA GLY A 121 4.38 28.27 -16.71
C GLY A 121 2.91 28.29 -17.14
N ARG A 122 2.09 27.33 -16.68
CA ARG A 122 0.67 27.19 -17.03
C ARG A 122 -0.21 27.06 -15.79
N ASP A 123 -1.47 27.51 -15.88
CA ASP A 123 -2.41 27.41 -14.76
C ASP A 123 -2.92 25.98 -14.52
N SER A 124 -2.89 25.14 -15.56
CA SER A 124 -3.31 23.75 -15.46
C SER A 124 -2.60 22.84 -16.45
N ILE A 125 -2.47 21.57 -16.09
CA ILE A 125 -1.94 20.49 -16.94
C ILE A 125 -2.88 19.29 -16.89
N VAL A 126 -2.92 18.55 -18.00
CA VAL A 126 -3.69 17.32 -18.14
C VAL A 126 -2.75 16.13 -18.31
N VAL A 127 -2.99 15.08 -17.54
CA VAL A 127 -2.27 13.81 -17.60
C VAL A 127 -3.28 12.69 -17.80
N ALA A 128 -3.09 11.87 -18.84
CA ALA A 128 -3.96 10.72 -19.07
C ALA A 128 -3.81 9.67 -17.97
N ASP A 129 -4.93 9.06 -17.54
CA ASP A 129 -4.98 8.04 -16.48
C ASP A 129 -4.05 6.86 -16.76
N SER A 130 -3.94 6.45 -18.02
CA SER A 130 -3.03 5.37 -18.45
C SER A 130 -1.55 5.69 -18.19
N PHE A 131 -1.13 6.93 -18.40
CA PHE A 131 0.25 7.38 -18.11
C PHE A 131 0.48 7.48 -16.61
N TYR A 132 -0.51 8.00 -15.87
CA TYR A 132 -0.37 8.18 -14.43
C TYR A 132 -0.33 6.85 -13.68
N ARG A 133 -1.23 5.92 -14.01
CA ARG A 133 -1.21 4.56 -13.48
C ARG A 133 0.10 3.84 -13.80
N ARG A 134 0.58 3.94 -15.05
CA ARG A 134 1.86 3.36 -15.45
C ARG A 134 3.02 3.92 -14.64
N PHE A 135 3.05 5.24 -14.43
CA PHE A 135 4.06 5.90 -13.61
C PHE A 135 4.08 5.35 -12.18
N PHE A 136 2.91 5.18 -11.54
CA PHE A 136 2.81 4.61 -10.20
C PHE A 136 3.30 3.16 -10.15
N ILE A 137 2.86 2.32 -11.09
CA ILE A 137 3.26 0.90 -11.14
C ILE A 137 4.78 0.76 -11.34
N GLN A 138 5.38 1.59 -12.19
CA GLN A 138 6.81 1.48 -12.52
C GLN A 138 7.72 2.11 -11.48
N ASN A 139 7.32 3.25 -10.90
CA ASN A 139 8.21 4.07 -10.08
C ASN A 139 7.87 4.05 -8.60
N LEU A 140 6.60 3.81 -8.24
CA LEU A 140 6.11 4.00 -6.86
C LEU A 140 5.63 2.71 -6.18
N ILE A 141 5.72 1.55 -6.85
CA ILE A 141 5.30 0.27 -6.27
C ILE A 141 6.07 -0.11 -4.99
N LYS A 142 7.29 0.40 -4.84
CA LYS A 142 8.18 0.16 -3.70
C LYS A 142 8.09 1.23 -2.60
N ILE A 143 7.20 2.22 -2.74
CA ILE A 143 7.10 3.30 -1.76
C ILE A 143 6.78 2.71 -0.38
N GLN A 144 7.50 3.20 0.63
CA GLN A 144 7.34 2.75 2.01
C GLN A 144 6.74 3.90 2.83
N ALA A 145 6.00 3.54 3.87
CA ALA A 145 5.28 4.49 4.70
C ALA A 145 6.21 5.37 5.57
N ASP A 146 7.41 4.88 5.85
CA ASP A 146 8.41 5.44 6.75
C ASP A 146 9.54 6.19 6.02
N ALA A 147 9.64 6.08 4.70
CA ALA A 147 10.70 6.72 3.93
C ALA A 147 10.20 7.30 2.60
N PRO A 148 10.54 8.56 2.26
CA PRO A 148 10.30 9.10 0.93
C PRO A 148 11.01 8.27 -0.14
N LEU A 149 10.35 8.07 -1.28
CA LEU A 149 10.93 7.36 -2.42
C LEU A 149 11.43 8.36 -3.45
N SER A 150 12.72 8.31 -3.77
CA SER A 150 13.30 9.13 -4.83
C SER A 150 12.71 8.75 -6.20
N ILE A 151 12.38 9.75 -7.00
CA ILE A 151 11.87 9.61 -8.36
C ILE A 151 12.94 10.13 -9.32
N HIS A 152 13.31 9.30 -10.30
CA HIS A 152 14.23 9.74 -11.34
C HIS A 152 13.61 10.90 -12.16
N PRO A 153 14.35 11.99 -12.44
CA PRO A 153 13.82 13.15 -13.16
C PRO A 153 13.14 12.79 -14.48
N ASP A 154 13.75 11.93 -15.29
CA ASP A 154 13.16 11.50 -16.56
C ASP A 154 11.86 10.71 -16.39
N SER A 155 11.74 9.90 -15.34
CA SER A 155 10.48 9.22 -15.05
C SER A 155 9.36 10.21 -14.75
N LEU A 156 9.67 11.29 -14.01
CA LEU A 156 8.71 12.36 -13.75
C LEU A 156 8.41 13.17 -15.01
N LYS A 157 9.41 13.49 -15.85
CA LYS A 157 9.19 14.18 -17.14
C LYS A 157 8.30 13.34 -18.07
N ASN A 158 8.49 12.02 -18.09
CA ASN A 158 7.69 11.08 -18.89
C ASN A 158 6.23 11.00 -18.44
N LEU A 159 5.94 11.23 -17.15
CA LEU A 159 4.56 11.36 -16.69
C LEU A 159 3.82 12.48 -17.44
N PHE A 160 4.53 13.59 -17.70
CA PHE A 160 4.01 14.74 -18.41
C PHE A 160 4.38 14.72 -19.90
N PHE A 161 4.30 13.56 -20.56
CA PHE A 161 4.82 13.36 -21.92
C PHE A 161 4.48 14.48 -22.93
N LYS A 162 3.24 14.97 -22.93
CA LYS A 162 2.79 16.07 -23.82
C LYS A 162 3.46 17.43 -23.50
N GLU A 163 3.81 17.65 -22.24
CA GLU A 163 4.37 18.90 -21.72
C GLU A 163 5.83 18.75 -21.26
N ARG A 164 6.49 17.64 -21.64
CA ARG A 164 7.82 17.26 -21.13
C ARG A 164 8.92 18.28 -21.46
N PHE A 165 8.72 19.08 -22.51
CA PHE A 165 9.64 20.15 -22.93
C PHE A 165 9.32 21.51 -22.31
N ALA A 166 8.12 21.67 -21.73
CA ALA A 166 7.70 22.89 -21.05
C ALA A 166 8.07 22.88 -19.54
N ILE A 167 8.44 21.71 -19.01
CA ILE A 167 8.83 21.57 -17.61
C ILE A 167 10.21 22.23 -17.41
N LYS A 168 10.30 23.15 -16.45
CA LYS A 168 11.59 23.69 -16.02
C LYS A 168 12.44 22.58 -15.40
N ASN A 169 13.76 22.74 -15.46
CA ASN A 169 14.68 21.85 -14.77
C ASN A 169 14.49 21.92 -13.25
N PHE A 170 14.87 20.84 -12.58
CA PHE A 170 14.76 20.67 -11.14
C PHE A 170 15.86 19.71 -10.66
N ARG A 171 16.30 19.88 -9.41
CA ARG A 171 17.42 19.11 -8.85
C ARG A 171 17.05 17.67 -8.55
N SER A 172 15.86 17.45 -7.98
CA SER A 172 15.40 16.11 -7.60
C SER A 172 13.89 16.06 -7.44
N ALA A 173 13.33 14.85 -7.40
CA ALA A 173 11.93 14.60 -7.10
C ALA A 173 11.79 13.40 -6.16
N PHE A 174 10.76 13.41 -5.32
CA PHE A 174 10.48 12.29 -4.42
C PHE A 174 8.97 12.19 -4.12
N ALA A 175 8.53 10.98 -3.78
CA ALA A 175 7.16 10.71 -3.35
C ALA A 175 7.10 10.38 -1.85
N LYS A 176 5.99 10.73 -1.21
CA LYS A 176 5.65 10.32 0.15
C LYS A 176 4.31 9.60 0.16
N ASP A 177 4.30 8.40 0.74
CA ASP A 177 3.08 7.62 0.93
C ASP A 177 2.25 8.17 2.10
N ARG A 178 1.01 8.56 1.84
CA ARG A 178 0.01 8.90 2.87
C ARG A 178 -1.05 7.82 3.01
N LEU A 179 -1.11 6.83 2.12
CA LEU A 179 -2.09 5.74 2.17
C LEU A 179 -1.87 4.87 3.41
N SER A 180 -0.63 4.42 3.63
CA SER A 180 -0.32 3.45 4.69
C SER A 180 -0.73 3.91 6.08
N GLN A 181 -0.60 5.22 6.37
CA GLN A 181 -0.99 5.80 7.66
C GLN A 181 -2.48 5.61 7.98
N HIS A 182 -3.31 5.39 6.95
CA HIS A 182 -4.74 5.14 7.09
C HIS A 182 -5.09 3.65 7.15
N GLY A 183 -4.09 2.77 7.19
CA GLY A 183 -4.30 1.33 7.23
C GLY A 183 -4.52 0.74 5.85
N ILE A 184 -3.77 -0.31 5.54
CA ILE A 184 -3.75 -0.98 4.22
C ILE A 184 -4.16 -2.45 4.31
N LEU A 185 -4.80 -2.85 5.41
CA LEU A 185 -5.27 -4.21 5.64
C LEU A 185 -6.03 -4.82 4.44
N PRO A 186 -7.00 -4.14 3.78
CA PRO A 186 -7.74 -4.74 2.65
C PRO A 186 -6.84 -5.10 1.47
N TYR A 187 -5.94 -4.20 1.11
CA TYR A 187 -5.00 -4.42 0.00
C TYR A 187 -4.00 -5.53 0.35
N HIS A 188 -3.61 -5.63 1.62
CA HIS A 188 -2.72 -6.68 2.08
C HIS A 188 -3.39 -8.05 2.06
N LEU A 189 -4.64 -8.14 2.55
CA LEU A 189 -5.44 -9.37 2.51
C LEU A 189 -5.67 -9.87 1.08
N TYR A 190 -6.00 -8.97 0.15
CA TYR A 190 -6.13 -9.32 -1.27
C TYR A 190 -4.84 -9.96 -1.82
N PHE A 191 -3.69 -9.37 -1.51
CA PHE A 191 -2.40 -9.90 -1.95
C PHE A 191 -2.05 -11.24 -1.29
N LEU A 192 -2.29 -11.40 0.02
CA LEU A 192 -2.09 -12.67 0.73
C LEU A 192 -2.98 -13.78 0.16
N GLN A 193 -4.25 -13.48 -0.14
CA GLN A 193 -5.18 -14.44 -0.74
C GLN A 193 -4.70 -14.91 -2.11
N LYS A 194 -4.20 -14.00 -2.95
CA LYS A 194 -3.58 -14.36 -4.24
C LYS A 194 -2.35 -15.26 -4.05
N GLN A 195 -1.44 -14.88 -3.15
CA GLN A 195 -0.25 -15.70 -2.87
C GLN A 195 -0.59 -17.07 -2.31
N LEU A 196 -1.63 -17.16 -1.47
CA LEU A 196 -2.10 -18.42 -0.92
C LEU A 196 -2.69 -19.30 -2.02
N THR A 197 -3.48 -18.71 -2.93
CA THR A 197 -4.02 -19.40 -4.11
C THR A 197 -2.89 -19.94 -4.99
N ASP A 198 -1.88 -19.12 -5.29
CA ASP A 198 -0.71 -19.56 -6.05
C ASP A 198 0.04 -20.70 -5.33
N ALA A 199 0.17 -20.63 -4.00
CA ALA A 199 0.80 -21.68 -3.22
C ALA A 199 0.02 -23.01 -3.28
N PHE A 200 -1.32 -22.95 -3.30
CA PHE A 200 -2.17 -24.14 -3.51
C PHE A 200 -2.02 -24.72 -4.92
N ILE A 201 -2.04 -23.87 -5.96
CA ILE A 201 -1.83 -24.29 -7.36
C ILE A 201 -0.48 -25.01 -7.51
N LEU A 202 0.57 -24.44 -6.92
CA LEU A 202 1.92 -24.99 -6.94
C LEU A 202 2.15 -26.13 -5.94
N LYS A 203 1.14 -26.46 -5.12
CA LYS A 203 1.20 -27.47 -4.06
C LYS A 203 2.36 -27.24 -3.07
N ASP A 204 2.75 -25.99 -2.85
CA ASP A 204 3.81 -25.62 -1.91
C ASP A 204 3.27 -25.60 -0.48
N LYS A 205 3.35 -26.77 0.19
CA LYS A 205 2.88 -26.95 1.57
C LYS A 205 3.45 -25.90 2.52
N LYS A 206 4.74 -25.56 2.42
CA LYS A 206 5.38 -24.61 3.34
C LYS A 206 4.79 -23.22 3.19
N ARG A 207 4.60 -22.76 1.96
CA ARG A 207 3.96 -21.46 1.68
C ARG A 207 2.48 -21.45 2.08
N ILE A 208 1.75 -22.53 1.81
CA ILE A 208 0.34 -22.66 2.21
C ILE A 208 0.20 -22.45 3.73
N LEU A 209 0.96 -23.18 4.54
CA LEU A 209 0.86 -23.10 5.99
C LEU A 209 1.26 -21.72 6.52
N LYS A 210 2.38 -21.17 6.02
CA LYS A 210 2.86 -19.83 6.41
C LYS A 210 1.82 -18.75 6.08
N LEU A 211 1.37 -18.70 4.83
CA LEU A 211 0.42 -17.68 4.37
C LEU A 211 -0.94 -17.81 5.06
N SER A 212 -1.38 -19.03 5.36
CA SER A 212 -2.63 -19.25 6.11
C SER A 212 -2.54 -18.72 7.54
N ALA A 213 -1.42 -18.99 8.24
CA ALA A 213 -1.21 -18.47 9.60
C ALA A 213 -1.15 -16.94 9.63
N GLU A 214 -0.45 -16.33 8.66
CA GLU A 214 -0.38 -14.87 8.56
C GLU A 214 -1.73 -14.28 8.15
N MET A 215 -2.46 -14.87 7.19
CA MET A 215 -3.78 -14.37 6.82
C MET A 215 -4.77 -14.47 7.99
N GLY A 216 -4.72 -15.57 8.75
CA GLY A 216 -5.53 -15.74 9.95
C GLY A 216 -5.15 -14.77 11.07
N HIS A 217 -3.93 -14.24 11.12
CA HIS A 217 -3.54 -13.16 12.03
C HIS A 217 -4.34 -11.89 11.76
N TYR A 218 -4.35 -11.46 10.50
CA TYR A 218 -4.94 -10.18 10.08
C TYR A 218 -6.47 -10.17 10.12
N LEU A 219 -7.11 -11.34 10.26
CA LEU A 219 -8.56 -11.51 10.35
C LEU A 219 -9.05 -11.78 11.77
N ALA A 220 -8.13 -11.98 12.73
CA ALA A 220 -8.43 -12.35 14.11
C ALA A 220 -8.60 -11.14 15.03
#